data_AF-A0A0F9JH71-F1
#
_entry.id   AF-A0A0F9JH71-F1
#
_cell.length_a   1.000
_cell.length_b   1.000
_cell.length_c   1.000
_cell.angle_alpha   90.00
_cell.angle_beta   90.00
_cell.angle_gamma   90.00
#
_symmetry.space_group_name_H-M   'P 1'
#
loop_
_entity.id
_entity.type
_entity.pdbx_description
1 polymer ?
#
loop_
_entity_poly.entity_id
_entity_poly.type
_entity_poly.pdbx_seq_one_letter_code
_entity_poly.pdbx_strand_id
1 'polypeptide(L)'
;MGIHTMKRILELTKEVDLLFENIWIVGNRFPDNGKDILKKEVASINEKNVKLLGFISNSEEISKMNLIGENLLLLNNESDAYKKAKGLFAKII
;
A
#
# COMPACT_ATOMS: atom_id res chain seq x y z
N MET A 1 -1.15 -2.73 14.36
CA MET A 1 -2.45 -2.12 14.00
C MET A 1 -2.77 -2.24 12.52
N GLY A 2 -1.92 -1.74 11.59
CA GLY A 2 -2.25 -1.71 10.15
C GLY A 2 -2.67 -3.05 9.51
N ILE A 3 -2.04 -4.17 9.88
CA ILE A 3 -2.41 -5.52 9.36
C ILE A 3 -3.81 -5.93 9.82
N HIS A 4 -4.17 -5.68 11.08
CA HIS A 4 -5.52 -5.97 11.58
C HIS A 4 -6.57 -5.10 10.88
N THR A 5 -6.27 -3.82 10.68
CA THR A 5 -7.16 -2.91 9.93
C THR A 5 -7.38 -3.40 8.49
N MET A 6 -6.31 -3.82 7.81
CA MET A 6 -6.40 -4.42 6.47
C MET A 6 -7.32 -5.64 6.46
N LYS A 7 -7.16 -6.59 7.39
CA LYS A 7 -8.03 -7.77 7.49
C LYS A 7 -9.49 -7.37 7.74
N ARG A 8 -9.74 -6.41 8.63
CA ARG A 8 -11.10 -5.93 8.90
C ARG A 8 -11.75 -5.28 7.67
N ILE A 9 -10.98 -4.55 6.86
CA ILE A 9 -11.49 -4.00 5.60
C ILE A 9 -11.92 -5.14 4.68
N LEU A 10 -11.10 -6.19 4.51
CA LEU A 10 -11.46 -7.35 3.68
C LEU A 10 -12.72 -8.06 4.19
N GLU A 11 -12.85 -8.24 5.50
CA GLU A 11 -14.06 -8.79 6.12
C GLU A 11 -15.29 -7.92 5.81
N LEU A 12 -15.18 -6.59 6.02
CA LEU A 12 -16.25 -5.64 5.76
C LEU A 12 -16.70 -5.67 4.31
N THR A 13 -15.76 -5.78 3.35
CA THR A 13 -16.13 -5.87 1.93
C THR A 13 -17.01 -7.06 1.62
N LYS A 14 -16.89 -8.16 2.38
CA LYS A 14 -17.78 -9.33 2.26
C LYS A 14 -19.09 -9.13 3.01
N GLU A 15 -19.04 -8.57 4.21
CA GLU A 15 -20.24 -8.31 5.05
C GLU A 15 -21.26 -7.40 4.33
N VAL A 16 -20.81 -6.51 3.46
CA VAL A 16 -21.66 -5.58 2.70
C VAL A 16 -21.77 -5.91 1.21
N ASP A 17 -21.43 -7.14 0.81
CA ASP A 17 -21.55 -7.64 -0.57
C ASP A 17 -20.87 -6.75 -1.64
N LEU A 18 -19.73 -6.12 -1.29
CA LEU A 18 -18.95 -5.35 -2.26
C LEU A 18 -18.12 -6.29 -3.14
N LEU A 19 -18.32 -6.16 -4.45
CA LEU A 19 -17.62 -6.97 -5.45
C LEU A 19 -16.40 -6.23 -5.99
N PHE A 20 -15.21 -6.70 -5.62
CA PHE A 20 -13.94 -6.21 -6.14
C PHE A 20 -13.23 -7.28 -6.98
N GLU A 21 -12.96 -6.95 -8.25
CA GLU A 21 -12.23 -7.85 -9.15
C GLU A 21 -10.79 -8.09 -8.67
N ASN A 22 -10.13 -7.04 -8.20
CA ASN A 22 -8.79 -7.09 -7.63
C ASN A 22 -8.69 -6.17 -6.41
N ILE A 23 -8.09 -6.66 -5.34
CA ILE A 23 -7.75 -5.90 -4.13
C ILE A 23 -6.23 -5.86 -4.02
N TRP A 24 -5.66 -4.66 -4.17
CA TRP A 24 -4.22 -4.46 -4.13
C TRP A 24 -3.77 -3.89 -2.78
N ILE A 25 -2.88 -4.61 -2.11
CA ILE A 25 -2.33 -4.22 -0.81
C ILE A 25 -0.99 -3.53 -1.04
N VAL A 26 -0.81 -2.33 -0.47
CA VAL A 26 0.44 -1.56 -0.52
C VAL A 26 0.94 -1.33 0.90
N GLY A 27 2.17 -1.78 1.18
CA GLY A 27 2.88 -1.42 2.39
C GLY A 27 3.47 -0.02 2.27
N ASN A 28 2.72 1.01 2.64
CA ASN A 28 3.18 2.40 2.64
C ASN A 28 3.94 2.73 3.94
N ARG A 29 5.04 3.51 3.82
CA ARG A 29 5.96 3.84 4.93
C ARG A 29 6.36 2.61 5.75
N PHE A 30 6.51 1.48 5.07
CA PHE A 30 6.67 0.20 5.74
C PHE A 30 8.15 -0.06 6.02
N PRO A 31 8.55 -0.28 7.29
CA PRO A 31 9.94 -0.52 7.62
C PRO A 31 10.41 -1.87 7.07
N ASP A 32 11.68 -1.97 6.68
CA ASP A 32 12.22 -3.16 6.00
C ASP A 32 12.08 -4.43 6.83
N ASN A 33 12.31 -4.34 8.15
CA ASN A 33 12.19 -5.45 9.10
C ASN A 33 10.76 -6.01 9.22
N GLY A 34 9.74 -5.26 8.81
CA GLY A 34 8.35 -5.71 8.84
C GLY A 34 7.86 -6.33 7.53
N LYS A 35 8.56 -6.11 6.40
CA LYS A 35 8.04 -6.44 5.07
C LYS A 35 7.65 -7.91 4.95
N ASP A 36 8.43 -8.80 5.54
CA ASP A 36 8.16 -10.24 5.49
C ASP A 36 6.94 -10.65 6.32
N ILE A 37 6.62 -9.90 7.38
CA ILE A 37 5.37 -10.09 8.14
C ILE A 37 4.19 -9.77 7.23
N LEU A 38 4.17 -8.61 6.56
CA LEU A 38 3.08 -8.27 5.65
C LEU A 38 2.97 -9.27 4.49
N LYS A 39 4.09 -9.71 3.91
CA LYS A 39 4.07 -10.74 2.85
C LYS A 39 3.41 -12.03 3.33
N LYS A 40 3.77 -12.53 4.51
CA LYS A 40 3.18 -13.74 5.10
C LYS A 40 1.69 -13.57 5.37
N GLU A 41 1.30 -12.41 5.88
CA GLU A 41 -0.10 -12.10 6.19
C GLU A 41 -0.97 -11.97 4.93
N VAL A 42 -0.43 -11.44 3.82
CA VAL A 42 -1.17 -11.43 2.55
C VAL A 42 -1.23 -12.83 1.93
N ALA A 43 -0.14 -13.60 2.02
CA ALA A 43 -0.10 -14.96 1.51
C ALA A 43 -1.02 -15.94 2.24
N SER A 44 -1.41 -15.65 3.49
CA SER A 44 -2.36 -16.47 4.26
C SER A 44 -3.83 -16.18 3.91
N ILE A 45 -4.11 -15.15 3.11
CA ILE A 45 -5.46 -14.80 2.66
C ILE A 45 -5.85 -15.74 1.52
N ASN A 46 -6.88 -16.56 1.71
CA ASN A 46 -7.35 -17.54 0.73
C ASN A 46 -8.28 -16.94 -0.34
N GLU A 47 -7.95 -15.76 -0.86
CA GLU A 47 -8.75 -15.02 -1.84
C GLU A 47 -7.89 -14.64 -3.04
N LYS A 48 -8.22 -15.18 -4.23
CA LYS A 48 -7.41 -15.01 -5.45
C LYS A 48 -7.33 -13.57 -5.95
N ASN A 49 -8.33 -12.75 -5.61
CA ASN A 49 -8.38 -11.33 -5.97
C ASN A 49 -7.55 -10.45 -5.03
N VAL A 50 -7.05 -10.96 -3.89
CA VAL A 50 -6.23 -10.18 -2.95
C VAL A 50 -4.75 -10.38 -3.25
N LYS A 51 -4.05 -9.28 -3.57
CA LYS A 51 -2.66 -9.32 -4.07
C LYS A 51 -1.82 -8.25 -3.39
N LEU A 52 -0.59 -8.61 -2.98
CA LEU A 52 0.40 -7.64 -2.53
C LEU A 52 1.01 -6.94 -3.75
N LEU A 53 0.77 -5.63 -3.88
CA LEU A 53 1.33 -4.83 -4.96
C LEU A 53 2.81 -4.51 -4.71
N GLY A 54 3.16 -4.18 -3.47
CA GLY A 54 4.52 -3.93 -3.05
C GLY A 54 4.63 -2.98 -1.86
N PHE A 55 5.80 -2.34 -1.75
CA PHE A 55 6.16 -1.48 -0.63
C PHE A 55 6.71 -0.15 -1.10
N ILE A 56 6.32 0.91 -0.40
CA ILE A 56 6.87 2.26 -0.53
C ILE A 56 7.55 2.58 0.79
N SER A 57 8.85 2.85 0.74
CA SER A 57 9.65 3.20 1.91
C SER A 57 9.24 4.57 2.46
N ASN A 58 9.63 4.87 3.71
CA ASN A 58 9.42 6.20 4.24
C ASN A 58 10.23 7.24 3.44
N SER A 59 9.64 8.42 3.22
CA SER A 59 10.28 9.55 2.56
C SER A 59 10.22 10.77 3.47
N GLU A 60 11.38 11.34 3.76
CA GLU A 60 11.50 12.58 4.53
C GLU A 60 10.87 13.77 3.79
N GLU A 61 11.04 13.83 2.47
CA GLU A 61 10.43 14.85 1.60
C GLU A 61 8.89 14.81 1.72
N ILE A 62 8.28 13.64 1.52
CA ILE A 62 6.82 13.46 1.68
C ILE A 62 6.39 13.81 3.12
N SER A 63 7.20 13.47 4.12
CA SER A 63 6.90 13.79 5.51
C SER A 63 6.89 15.30 5.75
N LYS A 64 7.88 16.01 5.23
CA LYS A 64 7.97 17.48 5.29
C LYS A 64 6.79 18.14 4.56
N MET A 65 6.50 17.73 3.32
CA MET A 65 5.38 18.27 2.53
C MET A 65 4.05 18.11 3.28
N ASN A 66 3.79 16.92 3.83
CA ASN A 66 2.57 16.68 4.62
C ASN A 66 2.48 17.58 5.86
N LEU A 67 3.59 17.87 6.54
CA LEU A 67 3.60 18.73 7.74
C LEU A 67 3.27 20.18 7.41
N ILE A 68 3.69 20.68 6.25
CA ILE A 68 3.42 22.06 5.81
C ILE A 68 2.16 22.18 4.94
N GLY A 69 1.43 21.07 4.73
CA GLY A 69 0.22 21.05 3.90
C GLY A 69 0.47 21.22 2.41
N GLU A 70 1.67 20.90 1.93
CA GLU A 70 2.04 21.02 0.52
C GLU A 70 1.47 19.86 -0.31
N ASN A 71 1.16 20.14 -1.58
CA ASN A 71 0.54 19.17 -2.48
C ASN A 71 1.56 18.12 -2.97
N LEU A 72 1.31 16.84 -2.69
CA LEU A 72 2.16 15.73 -3.13
C LEU A 72 2.23 15.55 -4.66
N LEU A 73 1.35 16.18 -5.44
CA LEU A 73 1.48 16.23 -6.90
C LEU A 73 2.70 17.03 -7.36
N LEU A 74 3.27 17.86 -6.48
CA LEU A 74 4.50 18.61 -6.71
C LEU A 74 5.76 17.82 -6.28
N LEU A 75 5.59 16.59 -5.80
CA LEU A 75 6.71 15.75 -5.39
C LEU A 75 7.69 15.57 -6.55
N ASN A 76 8.98 15.67 -6.25
CA ASN A 76 10.01 15.49 -7.25
C ASN A 76 9.87 14.11 -7.93
N ASN A 77 9.75 14.11 -9.25
CA ASN A 77 9.61 12.89 -10.06
C ASN A 77 10.88 12.01 -10.03
N GLU A 78 12.00 12.59 -9.61
CA GLU A 78 13.25 11.86 -9.41
C GLU A 78 13.35 11.20 -8.02
N SER A 79 12.45 11.52 -7.09
CA SER A 79 12.45 10.94 -5.75
C SER A 79 12.18 9.42 -5.79
N ASP A 80 12.82 8.70 -4.87
CA ASP A 80 12.66 7.24 -4.75
C ASP A 80 11.21 6.83 -4.52
N ALA A 81 10.48 7.60 -3.70
CA ALA A 81 9.07 7.34 -3.43
C ALA A 81 8.22 7.48 -4.70
N TYR A 82 8.46 8.52 -5.51
CA TYR A 82 7.75 8.71 -6.77
C TYR A 82 8.05 7.59 -7.76
N LYS A 83 9.33 7.31 -8.02
CA LYS A 83 9.74 6.25 -8.96
C LYS A 83 9.20 4.89 -8.53
N LYS A 84 9.26 4.58 -7.23
CA LYS A 84 8.75 3.33 -6.70
C LYS A 84 7.24 3.24 -6.85
N ALA A 85 6.49 4.27 -6.45
CA ALA A 85 5.04 4.32 -6.60
C ALA A 85 4.64 4.16 -8.07
N LYS A 86 5.27 4.90 -8.98
CA LYS A 86 5.03 4.80 -10.44
C LYS A 86 5.24 3.38 -10.94
N GLY A 87 6.34 2.73 -10.55
CA GLY A 87 6.63 1.35 -10.93
C GLY A 87 5.71 0.30 -10.29
N LEU A 88 5.17 0.55 -9.09
CA LEU A 88 4.18 -0.33 -8.46
C LEU A 88 2.83 -0.22 -9.17
N PHE A 89 2.34 1.00 -9.37
CA PHE A 89 1.01 1.24 -9.94
C PHE A 89 0.93 0.91 -11.42
N ALA A 90 2.05 0.97 -12.17
CA ALA A 90 2.10 0.48 -13.54
C ALA A 90 1.81 -1.04 -13.68
N LYS A 91 1.79 -1.81 -12.58
CA LYS A 91 1.41 -3.24 -12.58
C LYS A 91 -0.10 -3.44 -12.46
N ILE A 92 -0.86 -2.39 -12.18
CA ILE A 92 -2.31 -2.41 -12.13
C ILE A 92 -2.79 -2.11 -13.55
N ILE A 93 -2.76 -3.12 -14.41
CA ILE A 93 -3.29 -3.09 -15.79
C ILE A 93 -3.92 -4.45 -16.07
#